data_AF-A0A920E5T5-F1
#
_entry.id   AF-A0A920E5T5-F1
#
_cell.length_a   1.000
_cell.length_b   1.000
_cell.length_c   1.000
_cell.angle_alpha   90.00
_cell.angle_beta   90.00
_cell.angle_gamma   90.00
#
_symmetry.space_group_name_H-M   'P 1'
#
loop_
_entity.id
_entity.type
_entity.pdbx_description
1 polymer ?
#
loop_
_entity_poly.entity_id
_entity_poly.type
_entity_poly.pdbx_seq_one_letter_code
_entity_poly.pdbx_strand_id
1 'polypeptide(L)' 'MQKKEVDLCIVGSDRTTSRGDVCNKIGTYLKALSAFDNNIPFYAAVPQSTIDFKIDDSRKYLLKSEVRKNFLT' A
#
# COMPACT_ATOMS: atom_id res chain seq x y z
N MET A 1 -12.86 10.90 -2.61
CA MET A 1 -12.37 10.54 -3.95
C MET A 1 -13.44 10.75 -5.00
N GLN A 2 -14.64 10.19 -4.85
CA GLN A 2 -15.77 10.37 -5.80
C GLN A 2 -16.14 11.83 -6.13
N LYS A 3 -15.98 12.77 -5.20
CA LYS A 3 -16.19 14.20 -5.43
C LYS A 3 -15.11 14.88 -6.30
N LYS A 4 -14.05 14.15 -6.68
CA LYS A 4 -12.89 14.65 -7.46
C LYS A 4 -12.14 15.82 -6.81
N GLU A 5 -12.19 15.93 -5.48
CA GLU A 5 -11.45 16.91 -4.68
C GLU A 5 -10.09 16.36 -4.17
N VAL A 6 -9.70 15.16 -4.63
CA VAL A 6 -8.46 14.49 -4.19
C VAL A 6 -7.66 14.12 -5.42
N ASP A 7 -6.46 14.67 -5.54
CA ASP A 7 -5.58 14.46 -6.69
C ASP A 7 -4.54 13.35 -6.47
N LEU A 8 -4.24 13.02 -5.20
CA LEU A 8 -3.15 12.11 -4.83
C LEU A 8 -3.40 11.46 -3.47
N CYS A 9 -3.06 10.18 -3.34
CA CYS A 9 -3.01 9.49 -2.06
C CYS A 9 -1.58 9.09 -1.72
N ILE A 10 -1.12 9.46 -0.52
CA ILE A 10 0.15 9.00 0.02
C ILE A 10 -0.10 8.38 1.39
N VAL A 11 0.49 7.21 1.63
CA VAL A 11 0.43 6.52 2.92
C VAL A 11 1.84 6.17 3.40
N GLY A 12 1.98 5.94 4.69
CA GLY A 12 3.20 5.34 5.26
C GLY A 12 3.27 3.82 5.04
N SER A 13 4.36 3.24 5.51
CA SER A 13 4.60 1.80 5.54
C SER A 13 5.06 1.41 6.94
N ASP A 14 4.38 0.48 7.58
CA ASP A 14 4.85 -0.14 8.84
C ASP A 14 5.91 -1.21 8.50
N ARG A 15 5.66 -2.03 7.47
CA ARG A 15 6.60 -3.05 6.96
C ARG A 15 6.39 -3.31 5.48
N THR A 16 7.49 -3.47 4.73
CA THR A 16 7.43 -3.78 3.30
C THR A 16 8.21 -5.05 2.99
N THR A 17 7.64 -5.96 2.19
CA THR A 17 8.34 -7.18 1.76
C THR A 17 9.41 -6.86 0.72
N SER A 18 10.36 -7.77 0.49
CA SER A 18 11.34 -7.67 -0.61
C SER A 18 10.70 -7.51 -2.00
N ARG A 19 9.48 -8.03 -2.20
CA ARG A 19 8.70 -7.84 -3.45
C ARG A 19 7.99 -6.50 -3.50
N GLY A 20 7.87 -5.82 -2.36
CA GLY A 20 7.26 -4.51 -2.21
C GLY A 20 5.78 -4.55 -1.87
N ASP A 21 5.31 -5.63 -1.26
CA ASP A 21 4.00 -5.65 -0.62
C ASP A 21 4.07 -4.79 0.63
N VAL A 22 3.17 -3.81 0.71
CA VAL A 22 3.15 -2.85 1.81
C VAL A 22 2.15 -3.31 2.86
N CYS A 23 2.64 -3.65 4.04
CA CYS A 23 1.86 -3.84 5.24
C CYS A 23 1.83 -2.52 6.02
N ASN A 24 0.62 -2.03 6.28
CA ASN A 24 0.40 -0.80 7.02
C ASN A 24 -0.85 -0.92 7.90
N LYS A 25 -1.21 0.14 8.61
CA LYS A 25 -2.43 0.21 9.41
C LYS A 25 -3.67 -0.20 8.63
N ILE A 26 -4.62 -0.84 9.34
CA ILE A 26 -5.93 -1.21 8.79
C ILE A 26 -6.61 -0.01 8.13
N GLY A 27 -7.27 -0.27 7.00
CA GLY A 27 -7.92 0.75 6.17
C GLY A 27 -7.05 1.25 5.01
N THR A 28 -5.73 1.05 5.04
CA THR A 28 -4.83 1.40 3.92
C THR A 28 -5.26 0.72 2.62
N TYR A 29 -5.61 -0.57 2.68
CA TYR A 29 -6.12 -1.30 1.52
C TYR A 29 -7.43 -0.73 0.97
N LEU A 30 -8.37 -0.35 1.85
CA LEU A 30 -9.63 0.27 1.43
C LEU A 30 -9.41 1.63 0.77
N LYS A 31 -8.42 2.40 1.24
CA LYS A 31 -8.02 3.65 0.60
C LYS A 31 -7.37 3.41 -0.76
N ALA A 32 -6.55 2.37 -0.91
CA ALA A 32 -5.97 1.98 -2.20
C ALA A 32 -7.05 1.58 -3.21
N LEU A 33 -8.02 0.75 -2.80
CA LEU A 33 -9.16 0.39 -3.65
C LEU A 33 -9.98 1.63 -4.05
N SER A 34 -10.30 2.49 -3.09
CA SER A 34 -11.02 3.74 -3.39
C SER A 34 -10.22 4.65 -4.33
N ALA A 35 -8.89 4.68 -4.26
CA ALA A 35 -8.06 5.49 -5.14
C ALA A 35 -8.03 4.91 -6.55
N PHE A 36 -7.86 3.59 -6.66
CA PHE A 36 -7.93 2.85 -7.91
C PHE A 36 -9.26 3.06 -8.63
N ASP A 37 -10.39 2.87 -7.94
CA ASP A 37 -11.73 3.05 -8.51
C ASP A 37 -12.00 4.49 -8.99
N ASN A 38 -11.25 5.47 -8.48
CA ASN A 38 -11.38 6.88 -8.85
C ASN A 38 -10.24 7.39 -9.74
N ASN A 39 -9.36 6.50 -10.22
CA ASN A 39 -8.17 6.84 -11.02
C ASN A 39 -7.25 7.87 -10.35
N ILE A 40 -7.12 7.80 -9.03
CA ILE A 40 -6.24 8.66 -8.24
C ILE A 40 -4.93 7.91 -7.99
N PRO A 41 -3.76 8.49 -8.31
CA PRO A 41 -2.48 7.88 -7.99
C PRO A 41 -2.34 7.62 -6.48
N PHE A 42 -1.85 6.43 -6.13
CA PHE A 42 -1.68 6.01 -4.74
C PHE A 42 -0.25 5.55 -4.48
N TYR A 43 0.44 6.17 -3.54
CA TYR A 43 1.84 5.89 -3.25
C TYR A 43 2.04 5.51 -1.79
N ALA A 44 2.95 4.57 -1.57
CA ALA A 44 3.46 4.27 -0.24
C ALA A 44 4.86 4.88 -0.08
N ALA A 45 5.04 5.71 0.94
CA ALA A 45 6.36 6.16 1.36
C ALA A 45 7.02 5.04 2.19
N VAL A 46 8.02 4.39 1.61
CA VAL A 46 8.72 3.23 2.21
C VAL A 46 10.15 3.63 2.55
N PRO A 47 10.49 3.88 3.83
CA PRO A 47 11.87 4.01 4.25
C PRO A 47 12.61 2.68 4.03
N GLN A 48 13.86 2.73 3.58
CA GLN A 48 14.67 1.53 3.34
C GLN A 48 14.75 0.60 4.58
N SER A 49 14.75 1.18 5.78
CA SER A 49 14.75 0.45 7.05
C SER A 49 13.50 -0.40 7.32
N THR A 50 12.39 -0.12 6.62
CA THR A 50 11.13 -0.87 6.75
C THR A 50 11.02 -2.06 5.79
N ILE A 51 11.98 -2.20 4.87
CA ILE A 51 12.03 -3.31 3.91
C ILE A 51 12.63 -4.53 4.60
N ASP A 52 11.83 -5.58 4.75
CA ASP A 52 12.29 -6.88 5.23
C ASP A 52 12.70 -7.75 4.03
N PHE A 53 14.01 -7.79 3.78
CA PHE A 53 14.58 -8.58 2.68
C PHE A 53 14.48 -10.09 2.88
N LYS A 54 14.20 -10.56 4.10
CA LYS A 54 14.05 -12.00 4.37
C LYS A 54 12.67 -12.51 3.97
N ILE A 55 11.72 -11.61 3.71
CA ILE A 55 10.34 -11.96 3.44
C ILE A 55 9.97 -11.52 2.04
N ASP A 56 9.51 -12.49 1.26
CA ASP A 56 9.11 -12.39 -0.13
C ASP A 56 7.60 -12.55 -0.32
N ASP A 57 6.84 -12.78 0.75
CA ASP A 57 5.39 -12.95 0.69
C ASP A 57 4.74 -12.34 1.93
N SER A 58 3.90 -11.32 1.73
CA SER A 58 3.15 -10.62 2.78
C SER A 58 2.23 -11.55 3.56
N ARG A 59 1.76 -12.65 2.98
CA ARG A 59 0.91 -13.63 3.67
C ARG A 59 1.62 -14.27 4.85
N LYS A 60 2.95 -14.28 4.86
CA LYS A 60 3.75 -14.74 6.02
C LYS A 60 3.60 -13.82 7.25
N TYR A 61 3.09 -12.60 7.08
CA TYR A 61 2.82 -11.66 8.17
C TYR A 61 1.37 -11.57 8.62
N LEU A 62 0.44 -12.35 8.02
CA LEU A 62 -1.02 -12.29 8.14
C LEU A 62 -1.57 -11.57 9.40
N LEU A 63 -1.58 -10.23 9.31
CA LEU A 63 -2.32 -9.28 10.12
C LEU A 63 -2.53 -8.02 9.27
N LYS A 64 -3.67 -8.04 8.55
CA LYS A 64 -4.45 -6.91 7.98
C LYS A 64 -3.79 -6.01 6.90
N SER A 65 -4.44 -6.00 5.74
CA SER A 65 -4.25 -5.14 4.55
C SER A 65 -2.95 -5.28 3.77
N GLU A 66 -3.01 -6.02 2.67
CA GLU A 66 -2.00 -6.06 1.61
C GLU A 66 -2.41 -5.10 0.49
N VAL A 67 -1.59 -4.09 0.18
CA VAL A 67 -1.70 -3.36 -1.08
C VAL A 67 -0.67 -3.95 -2.03
N ARG A 68 -1.13 -4.71 -3.05
CA ARG A 68 -0.25 -5.24 -4.09
C ARG A 68 0.22 -4.11 -5.00
N LYS A 69 1.51 -4.11 -5.35
CA LYS A 69 2.10 -3.23 -6.38
C LYS A 69 1.32 -3.21 -7.70
N ASN A 70 0.60 -4.29 -8.02
CA ASN A 70 -0.13 -4.44 -9.30
C ASN A 70 -1.36 -3.53 -9.46
N PHE A 71 -1.74 -2.74 -8.44
CA PHE A 71 -2.77 -1.71 -8.59
C PHE A 71 -2.21 -0.32 -8.96
N LEU A 72 -0.88 -0.20 -9.13
CA LEU A 72 -0.16 1.07 -9.25
C LEU A 72 0.65 1.24 -10.55
N THR A 73 0.43 0.38 -11.55
CA THR A 73 0.97 0.53 -12.91
C THR A 73 -0.12 0.29 -13.93
#